data_AF-A0AAV3XVA7-F1
#
_entry.id   AF-A0AAV3XVA7-F1
#
_cell.length_a   1.000
_cell.length_b   1.000
_cell.length_c   1.000
_cell.angle_alpha   90.00
_cell.angle_beta   90.00
_cell.angle_gamma   90.00
#
_symmetry.space_group_name_H-M   'P 1'
#
loop_
_entity.id
_entity.type
_entity.pdbx_description
1 polymer ?
#
loop_
_entity_poly.entity_id
_entity_poly.type
_entity_poly.pdbx_seq_one_letter_code
_entity_poly.pdbx_strand_id
1 'polypeptide(L)'
;MRGQHQNCPHKLQDETSEAIIQHIKSFRGRKSHYAIGATRKVYLPGSLSVTKMHRMFMCSHPPHIDKFSPQSSILVHTEKRFTSISLRFPVRGHSSVECDRDMALIKQNTDVDLPHQWHQVFSEARVKPSPFHVIPCAQTMFLTYADHLKPAYRATCPLKTRPIRELFINAEHPQLASFRNSWNGAMETAVVVSRQQRQKSQPLKQSFTAPIPISKEKFKDLQCLKKLCSPANQEFYASLSVLDTVDGDSAQSESEYDE
;
A
#
# COMPACT_ATOMS: atom_id res chain seq x y z
N MET A 1 -35.35 23.18 22.07
CA MET A 1 -35.29 22.46 20.78
C MET A 1 -33.82 22.30 20.40
N ARG A 2 -33.31 21.07 20.22
CA ARG A 2 -31.92 20.86 19.78
C ARG A 2 -31.85 21.04 18.26
N GLY A 3 -30.91 21.88 17.79
CA GLY A 3 -30.78 22.24 16.38
C GLY A 3 -30.42 21.05 15.49
N GLN A 4 -31.12 20.93 14.36
CA GLN A 4 -30.77 19.97 13.32
C GLN A 4 -29.57 20.53 12.54
N HIS A 5 -28.40 19.92 12.72
CA HIS A 5 -27.22 20.23 11.92
C HIS A 5 -27.35 19.52 10.57
N GLN A 6 -27.52 20.30 9.49
CA GLN A 6 -27.63 19.77 8.13
C GLN A 6 -26.28 19.40 7.51
N ASN A 7 -25.17 19.86 8.08
CA ASN A 7 -23.82 19.62 7.55
C ASN A 7 -23.10 18.54 8.36
N CYS A 8 -23.06 17.32 7.80
CA CYS A 8 -22.32 16.17 8.34
C CYS A 8 -21.33 15.67 7.27
N PRO A 9 -20.13 16.27 7.16
CA PRO A 9 -19.18 15.96 6.08
C PRO A 9 -18.65 14.51 6.11
N HIS A 10 -18.81 13.81 7.24
CA HIS A 10 -18.44 12.40 7.42
C HIS A 10 -19.63 11.45 7.40
N LYS A 11 -20.80 11.88 6.89
CA LYS A 11 -21.97 11.00 6.80
C LYS A 11 -21.66 9.85 5.84
N LEU A 12 -21.71 8.62 6.35
CA LEU A 12 -21.60 7.42 5.53
C LEU A 12 -22.75 7.37 4.52
N GLN A 13 -22.49 6.82 3.34
CA GLN A 13 -23.56 6.57 2.36
C GLN A 13 -24.65 5.67 2.99
N ASP A 14 -25.91 5.96 2.70
CA ASP A 14 -27.05 5.26 3.30
C ASP A 14 -27.02 3.76 2.95
N GLU A 15 -26.54 3.39 1.76
CA GLU A 15 -26.33 2.00 1.33
C GLU A 15 -25.27 1.27 2.17
N THR A 16 -24.15 1.94 2.47
CA THR A 16 -23.08 1.36 3.30
C THR A 16 -23.57 1.16 4.73
N SER A 17 -24.35 2.13 5.23
CA SER A 17 -24.94 2.07 6.56
C SER A 17 -25.92 0.89 6.69
N GLU A 18 -26.78 0.68 5.67
CA GLU A 18 -27.72 -0.44 5.65
C GLU A 18 -26.99 -1.79 5.57
N ALA A 19 -25.93 -1.91 4.75
CA ALA A 19 -25.11 -3.12 4.69
C ALA A 19 -24.45 -3.46 6.04
N ILE A 20 -23.93 -2.46 6.76
CA ILE A 20 -23.38 -2.64 8.10
C ILE A 20 -24.47 -3.12 9.07
N ILE A 21 -25.66 -2.51 9.04
CA ILE A 21 -26.79 -2.89 9.89
C ILE A 21 -27.23 -4.33 9.62
N GLN A 22 -27.36 -4.72 8.35
CA GLN A 22 -27.73 -6.08 7.96
C GLN A 22 -26.68 -7.11 8.40
N HIS A 23 -25.40 -6.79 8.26
CA HIS A 23 -24.31 -7.63 8.74
C HIS A 23 -24.36 -7.81 10.27
N ILE A 24 -24.61 -6.74 11.02
CA ILE A 24 -24.77 -6.81 12.48
C ILE A 24 -25.99 -7.65 12.87
N LYS A 25 -27.12 -7.49 12.16
CA LYS A 25 -28.35 -8.29 12.38
C LYS A 25 -28.19 -9.77 12.05
N SER A 26 -27.21 -10.13 11.22
CA SER A 26 -26.93 -11.53 10.87
C SER A 26 -26.37 -12.35 12.06
N PHE A 27 -25.81 -11.69 13.08
CA PHE A 27 -25.27 -12.37 14.25
C PHE A 27 -26.39 -12.83 15.20
N ARG A 28 -26.32 -14.08 15.66
CA ARG A 28 -27.24 -14.61 16.67
C ARG A 28 -26.99 -13.94 18.01
N GLY A 29 -27.88 -13.03 18.39
CA GLY A 29 -27.84 -12.39 19.69
C GLY A 29 -28.34 -13.30 20.83
N ARG A 30 -27.90 -13.01 22.06
CA ARG A 30 -28.25 -13.71 23.29
C ARG A 30 -29.02 -12.78 24.23
N LYS A 31 -30.01 -13.32 24.93
CA LYS A 31 -30.64 -12.59 26.04
C LYS A 31 -29.68 -12.56 27.23
N SER A 32 -29.64 -11.44 27.94
CA SER A 32 -28.88 -11.36 29.18
C SER A 32 -29.43 -12.37 30.18
N HIS A 33 -28.55 -13.21 30.74
CA HIS A 33 -28.90 -14.14 31.81
C HIS A 33 -29.25 -13.41 33.12
N TYR A 34 -28.78 -12.17 33.27
CA TYR A 34 -28.99 -11.35 34.46
C TYR A 34 -30.21 -10.42 34.36
N ALA A 35 -30.82 -10.28 33.18
CA ALA A 35 -32.00 -9.44 32.98
C ALA A 35 -33.28 -10.25 33.06
N ILE A 36 -33.63 -10.68 34.28
CA ILE A 36 -34.90 -11.34 34.57
C ILE A 36 -36.01 -10.29 34.45
N GLY A 37 -36.78 -10.36 33.35
CA GLY A 37 -38.12 -9.76 33.23
C GLY A 37 -38.26 -8.34 32.65
N ALA A 38 -37.25 -7.47 32.68
CA ALA A 38 -37.47 -6.02 32.41
C ALA A 38 -36.99 -5.48 31.06
N THR A 39 -36.19 -6.21 30.25
CA THR A 39 -35.65 -5.65 29.00
C THR A 39 -35.74 -6.61 27.82
N ARG A 40 -36.12 -6.09 26.64
CA ARG A 40 -36.09 -6.79 25.34
C ARG A 40 -34.72 -6.71 24.65
N LYS A 41 -33.68 -6.25 25.36
CA LYS A 41 -32.34 -6.03 24.78
C LYS A 41 -31.69 -7.37 24.46
N VAL A 42 -31.15 -7.46 23.25
CA VAL A 42 -30.42 -8.63 22.76
C VAL A 42 -28.95 -8.23 22.63
N TYR A 43 -28.07 -9.05 23.19
CA TYR A 43 -26.63 -8.79 23.25
C TYR A 43 -25.88 -9.67 22.25
N LEU A 44 -24.80 -9.16 21.70
CA LEU A 44 -23.90 -9.98 20.89
C LEU A 44 -23.09 -10.92 21.80
N PRO A 45 -22.70 -12.11 21.32
CA PRO A 45 -21.75 -12.97 22.01
C PRO A 45 -20.48 -12.22 22.43
N GLY A 46 -20.02 -12.42 23.67
CA GLY A 46 -18.80 -11.76 24.19
C GLY A 46 -17.51 -12.09 23.42
N SER A 47 -17.52 -13.13 22.58
CA SER A 47 -16.42 -13.50 21.68
C SER A 47 -16.38 -12.72 20.36
N LEU A 48 -17.35 -11.84 20.11
CA LEU A 48 -17.43 -10.99 18.92
C LEU A 48 -17.05 -9.56 19.29
N SER A 49 -15.77 -9.23 19.12
CA SER A 49 -15.29 -7.85 19.21
C SER A 49 -15.66 -7.04 17.97
N VAL A 50 -15.67 -5.72 18.09
CA VAL A 50 -15.90 -4.79 16.97
C VAL A 50 -14.90 -5.05 15.84
N THR A 51 -13.62 -5.26 16.16
CA THR A 51 -12.56 -5.63 15.21
C THR A 51 -12.88 -6.91 14.45
N LYS A 52 -13.40 -7.94 15.14
CA LYS A 52 -13.78 -9.21 14.52
C LYS A 52 -14.99 -9.06 13.61
N MET A 53 -16.00 -8.30 14.05
CA MET A 53 -17.19 -8.01 13.23
C MET A 53 -16.86 -7.19 11.99
N HIS A 54 -16.00 -6.17 12.14
CA HIS A 54 -15.48 -5.36 11.03
C HIS A 54 -14.67 -6.21 10.06
N ARG A 55 -13.79 -7.09 10.56
CA ARG A 55 -13.04 -8.03 9.71
C ARG A 55 -13.96 -8.97 8.93
N MET A 56 -14.98 -9.51 9.58
CA MET A 56 -15.98 -10.36 8.92
C MET A 56 -16.78 -9.58 7.87
N PHE A 57 -17.11 -8.32 8.16
CA PHE A 57 -17.79 -7.41 7.22
C PHE A 57 -16.92 -7.12 5.98
N MET A 58 -15.64 -6.80 6.17
CA MET A 58 -14.68 -6.55 5.09
C MET A 58 -14.38 -7.79 4.23
N CYS A 59 -14.65 -8.99 4.74
CA CYS A 59 -14.56 -10.24 3.99
C CYS A 59 -15.80 -10.47 3.10
N SER A 60 -17.01 -10.12 3.58
CA SER A 60 -18.25 -10.25 2.81
C SER A 60 -18.50 -9.07 1.86
N HIS A 61 -18.01 -7.89 2.23
CA HIS A 61 -18.14 -6.62 1.50
C HIS A 61 -16.74 -6.05 1.24
N PRO A 62 -16.00 -6.63 0.29
CA PRO A 62 -14.66 -6.17 -0.02
C PRO A 62 -14.70 -4.73 -0.56
N PRO A 63 -13.95 -3.76 0.02
CA PRO A 63 -13.85 -2.43 -0.59
C PRO A 63 -13.25 -2.54 -1.99
N HIS A 64 -13.82 -1.77 -2.91
CA HIS A 64 -13.40 -1.66 -4.30
C HIS A 64 -12.06 -0.91 -4.39
N ILE A 65 -10.97 -1.58 -4.04
CA ILE A 65 -9.60 -1.09 -4.25
C ILE A 65 -8.91 -2.10 -5.15
N ASP A 66 -9.24 -2.03 -6.44
CA ASP A 66 -8.53 -2.76 -7.50
C ASP A 66 -7.47 -1.83 -8.10
N LYS A 67 -6.30 -1.77 -7.46
CA LYS A 67 -5.11 -1.15 -8.06
C LYS A 67 -4.21 -2.26 -8.60
N PHE A 68 -4.52 -2.73 -9.80
CA PHE A 68 -3.56 -3.48 -10.61
C PHE A 68 -2.40 -2.56 -10.95
N SER A 69 -1.16 -2.93 -10.60
CA SER A 69 0.02 -2.18 -11.04
C SER A 69 0.35 -2.59 -12.48
N PRO A 70 0.18 -1.70 -13.48
CA PRO A 70 0.36 -2.06 -14.88
C PRO A 70 1.82 -2.25 -15.27
N GLN A 71 2.74 -1.87 -14.38
CA GLN A 71 4.18 -1.72 -14.65
C GLN A 71 4.84 -3.00 -15.17
N SER A 72 4.43 -4.17 -14.67
CA SER A 72 4.98 -5.47 -15.11
C SER A 72 4.71 -5.77 -16.58
N SER A 73 3.57 -5.35 -17.12
CA SER A 73 3.20 -5.61 -18.51
C SER A 73 4.04 -4.78 -19.50
N ILE A 74 4.44 -3.56 -19.17
CA ILE A 74 5.34 -2.74 -20.01
C ILE A 74 6.74 -3.33 -20.09
N LEU A 75 7.27 -3.81 -18.96
CA LEU A 75 8.61 -4.37 -18.91
C LEU A 75 8.77 -5.59 -19.83
N VAL A 76 7.69 -6.36 -20.00
CA VAL A 76 7.65 -7.54 -20.87
C VAL A 76 7.30 -7.16 -22.32
N HIS A 77 6.25 -6.38 -22.55
CA HIS A 77 5.73 -6.20 -23.91
C HIS A 77 6.31 -4.99 -24.65
N THR A 78 6.58 -3.89 -23.95
CA THR A 78 7.04 -2.64 -24.55
C THR A 78 8.56 -2.55 -24.52
N GLU A 79 9.15 -2.68 -23.33
CA GLU A 79 10.59 -2.54 -23.13
C GLU A 79 11.35 -3.83 -23.46
N LYS A 80 10.63 -4.97 -23.57
CA LYS A 80 11.19 -6.30 -23.89
C LYS A 80 12.41 -6.67 -23.02
N ARG A 81 12.42 -6.21 -21.76
CA ARG A 81 13.51 -6.49 -20.81
C ARG A 81 13.40 -7.87 -20.21
N PHE A 82 12.18 -8.40 -20.13
CA PHE A 82 11.90 -9.74 -19.61
C PHE A 82 11.01 -10.51 -20.57
N THR A 83 11.22 -11.83 -20.64
CA THR A 83 10.36 -12.74 -21.42
C THR A 83 9.04 -13.01 -20.70
N SER A 84 9.07 -13.09 -19.38
CA SER A 84 7.89 -13.32 -18.55
C SER A 84 8.06 -12.75 -17.15
N ILE A 85 6.95 -12.36 -16.52
CA ILE A 85 6.91 -11.98 -15.11
C ILE A 85 5.84 -12.82 -14.41
N SER A 86 6.20 -13.43 -13.28
CA SER A 86 5.27 -14.09 -12.36
C SER A 86 5.23 -13.33 -11.04
N LEU A 87 4.03 -12.96 -10.61
CA LEU A 87 3.76 -12.29 -9.35
C LEU A 87 2.90 -13.21 -8.49
N ARG A 88 3.40 -13.53 -7.29
CA ARG A 88 2.72 -14.39 -6.32
C ARG A 88 2.26 -13.56 -5.14
N PHE A 89 0.96 -13.63 -4.86
CA PHE A 89 0.32 -12.91 -3.76
C PHE A 89 0.07 -13.87 -2.60
N PRO A 90 0.76 -13.70 -1.45
CA PRO A 90 0.56 -14.59 -0.32
C PRO A 90 -0.86 -14.47 0.25
N VAL A 91 -1.29 -15.54 0.92
CA VAL A 91 -2.56 -15.53 1.65
C VAL A 91 -2.43 -14.58 2.83
N ARG A 92 -3.47 -13.76 3.08
CA ARG A 92 -3.52 -12.90 4.27
C ARG A 92 -3.26 -13.73 5.53
N GLY A 93 -2.28 -13.31 6.33
CA GLY A 93 -1.81 -14.05 7.51
C GLY A 93 -0.53 -14.85 7.29
N HIS A 94 -0.04 -14.94 6.05
CA HIS A 94 1.24 -15.54 5.68
C HIS A 94 2.13 -14.48 5.03
N SER A 95 2.42 -13.41 5.77
CA SER A 95 3.17 -12.24 5.26
C SER A 95 4.68 -12.45 5.16
N SER A 96 5.23 -13.61 5.55
CA SER A 96 6.67 -13.85 5.46
C SER A 96 7.10 -13.94 4.00
N VAL A 97 7.59 -12.82 3.46
CA VAL A 97 8.26 -12.77 2.17
C VAL A 97 9.77 -12.83 2.37
N GLU A 98 10.51 -13.27 1.35
CA GLU A 98 11.98 -13.34 1.39
C GLU A 98 12.60 -11.98 1.74
N CYS A 99 11.97 -10.89 1.29
CA CYS A 99 12.36 -9.52 1.60
C CYS A 99 12.40 -9.25 3.12
N ASP A 100 11.41 -9.74 3.87
CA ASP A 100 11.33 -9.54 5.33
C ASP A 100 12.46 -10.31 6.03
N ARG A 101 12.79 -11.49 5.50
CA ARG A 101 13.90 -12.30 6.01
C ARG A 101 15.23 -11.61 5.77
N ASP A 102 15.43 -11.00 4.61
CA ASP A 102 16.63 -10.24 4.30
C ASP A 102 16.73 -8.97 5.16
N MET A 103 15.61 -8.27 5.41
CA MET A 103 15.57 -7.11 6.30
C MET A 103 15.90 -7.48 7.76
N ALA A 104 15.54 -8.69 8.20
CA ALA A 104 15.88 -9.18 9.53
C ALA A 104 17.39 -9.43 9.74
N LEU A 105 18.18 -9.53 8.66
CA LEU A 105 19.64 -9.68 8.75
C LEU A 105 20.36 -8.35 9.02
N ILE A 106 19.67 -7.22 8.87
CA ILE A 106 20.25 -5.89 8.99
C ILE A 106 20.33 -5.53 10.47
N LYS A 107 21.54 -5.15 10.92
CA LYS A 107 21.77 -4.76 12.32
C LYS A 107 21.14 -3.39 12.60
N GLN A 108 19.97 -3.41 13.23
CA GLN A 108 19.22 -2.20 13.59
C GLN A 108 19.85 -1.40 14.73
N ASN A 109 20.62 -2.06 15.60
CA ASN A 109 21.33 -1.41 16.72
C ASN A 109 22.72 -0.93 16.28
N THR A 110 22.75 -0.08 15.27
CA THR A 110 23.97 0.53 14.74
C THR A 110 23.81 2.04 14.82
N ASP A 111 24.83 2.73 15.32
CA ASP A 111 24.83 4.18 15.42
C ASP A 111 24.93 4.78 14.01
N VAL A 112 23.83 5.33 13.52
CA VAL A 112 23.72 5.96 12.20
C VAL A 112 23.07 7.32 12.35
N ASP A 113 23.83 8.36 12.03
CA ASP A 113 23.39 9.76 12.10
C ASP A 113 22.85 10.26 10.76
N LEU A 114 23.39 9.78 9.64
CA LEU A 114 23.08 10.29 8.30
C LEU A 114 22.52 9.18 7.40
N PRO A 115 21.54 9.48 6.52
CA PRO A 115 20.93 8.49 5.64
C PRO A 115 21.93 7.69 4.79
N HIS A 116 23.01 8.32 4.30
CA HIS A 116 23.98 7.64 3.44
C HIS A 116 24.85 6.63 4.19
N GLN A 117 24.98 6.73 5.51
CA GLN A 117 25.76 5.78 6.32
C GLN A 117 25.07 4.40 6.36
N TRP A 118 23.75 4.35 6.16
CA TRP A 118 23.03 3.09 6.00
C TRP A 118 23.53 2.26 4.83
N HIS A 119 24.13 2.87 3.80
CA HIS A 119 24.73 2.11 2.70
C HIS A 119 25.79 1.11 3.19
N GLN A 120 26.61 1.54 4.15
CA GLN A 120 27.63 0.68 4.75
C GLN A 120 26.98 -0.43 5.59
N VAL A 121 26.02 -0.07 6.44
CA VAL A 121 25.28 -1.04 7.27
C VAL A 121 24.60 -2.11 6.42
N PHE A 122 23.96 -1.73 5.32
CA PHE A 122 23.39 -2.67 4.37
C PHE A 122 24.46 -3.53 3.69
N SER A 123 25.57 -2.95 3.25
CA SER A 123 26.64 -3.72 2.61
C SER A 123 27.24 -4.79 3.54
N GLU A 124 27.29 -4.54 4.85
CA GLU A 124 27.91 -5.43 5.84
C GLU A 124 26.95 -6.45 6.47
N ALA A 125 25.63 -6.27 6.36
CA ALA A 125 24.62 -7.06 7.09
C ALA A 125 24.57 -8.57 6.74
N ARG A 126 24.66 -8.93 5.45
CA ARG A 126 24.50 -10.33 4.99
C ARG A 126 25.85 -10.97 4.71
N VAL A 127 26.53 -11.54 5.70
CA VAL A 127 27.85 -12.14 5.46
C VAL A 127 27.78 -13.53 4.80
N LYS A 128 26.66 -14.26 4.94
CA LYS A 128 26.44 -15.58 4.33
C LYS A 128 25.12 -15.64 3.55
N PRO A 129 25.08 -16.19 2.32
CA PRO A 129 26.21 -16.63 1.48
C PRO A 129 27.06 -15.49 0.90
N SER A 130 26.52 -14.27 0.80
CA SER A 130 27.26 -13.10 0.30
C SER A 130 26.65 -11.78 0.79
N PRO A 131 27.46 -10.72 0.95
CA PRO A 131 27.03 -9.34 1.20
C PRO A 131 25.90 -8.87 0.29
N PHE A 132 25.10 -7.92 0.77
CA PHE A 132 24.14 -7.24 -0.08
C PHE A 132 24.89 -6.34 -1.08
N HIS A 133 24.42 -6.35 -2.33
CA HIS A 133 24.91 -5.42 -3.33
C HIS A 133 24.11 -4.13 -3.26
N VAL A 134 24.68 -3.10 -2.62
CA VAL A 134 24.03 -1.80 -2.43
C VAL A 134 24.32 -0.89 -3.62
N ILE A 135 23.27 -0.46 -4.32
CA ILE A 135 23.37 0.46 -5.46
C ILE A 135 22.89 1.84 -5.01
N PRO A 136 23.75 2.87 -4.99
CA PRO A 136 23.31 4.22 -4.68
C PRO A 136 22.43 4.76 -5.81
N CYS A 137 21.19 5.11 -5.49
CA CYS A 137 20.23 5.61 -6.46
C CYS A 137 20.28 7.14 -6.53
N ALA A 138 20.79 7.68 -7.63
CA ALA A 138 20.68 9.10 -7.93
C ALA A 138 19.23 9.48 -8.25
N GLN A 139 18.88 10.74 -8.00
CA GLN A 139 17.54 11.28 -8.22
C GLN A 139 17.02 11.07 -9.65
N THR A 140 17.91 11.10 -10.64
CA THR A 140 17.61 10.90 -12.06
C THR A 140 17.09 9.50 -12.40
N MET A 141 17.29 8.51 -11.51
CA MET A 141 16.80 7.15 -11.69
C MET A 141 15.30 7.01 -11.38
N PHE A 142 14.71 7.94 -10.62
CA PHE A 142 13.31 7.87 -10.23
C PHE A 142 12.43 8.50 -11.32
N LEU A 143 11.64 7.66 -11.98
CA LEU A 143 10.79 8.03 -13.12
C LEU A 143 9.30 7.78 -12.81
N THR A 144 8.45 8.67 -13.28
CA THR A 144 7.00 8.57 -13.08
C THR A 144 6.35 7.77 -14.20
N TYR A 145 5.84 6.59 -13.85
CA TYR A 145 5.13 5.71 -14.77
C TYR A 145 3.62 5.96 -14.79
N ALA A 146 3.03 6.56 -13.74
CA ALA A 146 1.58 6.71 -13.65
C ALA A 146 0.97 7.40 -14.89
N ASP A 147 1.48 8.57 -15.27
CA ASP A 147 0.98 9.32 -16.43
C ASP A 147 1.39 8.70 -17.76
N HIS A 148 2.57 8.10 -17.81
CA HIS A 148 3.07 7.42 -19.01
C HIS A 148 2.19 6.20 -19.37
N LEU A 149 1.62 5.53 -18.37
CA LEU A 149 0.88 4.28 -18.56
C LEU A 149 -0.63 4.48 -18.67
N LYS A 150 -1.19 5.58 -18.15
CA LYS A 150 -2.62 5.92 -18.30
C LYS A 150 -3.20 5.68 -19.71
N PRO A 151 -2.55 6.09 -20.82
CA PRO A 151 -3.12 5.87 -22.16
C PRO A 151 -3.08 4.40 -22.62
N ALA A 152 -2.15 3.59 -22.12
CA ALA A 152 -1.93 2.22 -22.59
C ALA A 152 -2.90 1.20 -21.96
N TYR A 153 -3.40 1.48 -20.75
CA TYR A 153 -4.22 0.55 -19.97
C TYR A 153 -5.68 0.98 -19.92
N ARG A 154 -6.57 0.01 -19.67
CA ARG A 154 -7.98 0.32 -19.40
C ARG A 154 -8.10 1.09 -18.08
N ALA A 155 -8.92 2.15 -18.08
CA ALA A 155 -9.15 2.98 -16.90
C ALA A 155 -9.70 2.16 -15.70
N THR A 156 -10.54 1.17 -15.97
CA THR A 156 -11.02 0.20 -14.99
C THR A 156 -10.31 -1.13 -15.23
N CYS A 157 -9.67 -1.66 -14.18
CA CYS A 157 -9.03 -2.97 -14.26
C CYS A 157 -10.11 -4.06 -14.39
N PRO A 158 -10.06 -4.92 -15.42
CA PRO A 158 -11.03 -6.02 -15.56
C PRO A 158 -10.78 -7.15 -14.55
N LEU A 159 -9.64 -7.12 -13.85
CA LEU A 159 -9.23 -8.13 -12.90
C LEU A 159 -9.61 -7.69 -11.49
N LYS A 160 -10.40 -8.53 -10.79
CA LYS A 160 -10.55 -8.42 -9.34
C LYS A 160 -9.21 -8.83 -8.72
N THR A 161 -8.46 -7.88 -8.19
CA THR A 161 -7.07 -8.09 -7.76
C THR A 161 -6.96 -8.84 -6.44
N ARG A 162 -7.91 -8.61 -5.51
CA ARG A 162 -7.90 -9.19 -4.16
C ARG A 162 -7.88 -10.74 -4.10
N PRO A 163 -8.64 -11.48 -4.94
CA PRO A 163 -8.63 -12.96 -4.91
C PRO A 163 -7.42 -13.59 -5.61
N ILE A 164 -6.65 -12.82 -6.39
CA ILE A 164 -5.56 -13.38 -7.19
C ILE A 164 -4.45 -13.91 -6.28
N ARG A 165 -3.97 -15.11 -6.59
CA ARG A 165 -2.84 -15.77 -5.93
C ARG A 165 -1.59 -15.76 -6.77
N GLU A 166 -1.76 -15.91 -8.07
CA GLU A 166 -0.66 -15.79 -9.02
C GLU A 166 -1.14 -15.05 -10.26
N LEU A 167 -0.31 -14.14 -10.73
CA LEU A 167 -0.47 -13.36 -11.94
C LEU A 167 0.76 -13.62 -12.81
N PHE A 168 0.51 -13.96 -14.06
CA PHE A 168 1.53 -14.31 -15.03
C PHE A 168 1.34 -13.48 -16.30
N ILE A 169 2.44 -12.90 -16.76
CA ILE A 169 2.50 -12.07 -17.97
C ILE A 169 3.63 -12.62 -18.84
N ASN A 170 3.33 -12.93 -20.10
CA ASN A 170 4.26 -13.54 -21.05
C ASN A 170 4.33 -12.71 -22.33
N ALA A 171 5.54 -12.52 -22.86
CA ALA A 171 5.81 -11.85 -24.12
C ALA A 171 5.01 -12.41 -25.32
N GLU A 172 4.67 -13.70 -25.32
CA GLU A 172 3.89 -14.35 -26.40
C GLU A 172 2.48 -13.77 -26.56
N HIS A 173 1.89 -13.26 -25.48
CA HIS A 173 0.52 -12.74 -25.46
C HIS A 173 0.46 -11.32 -24.89
N PRO A 174 0.86 -10.30 -25.68
CA PRO A 174 1.10 -8.94 -25.20
C PRO A 174 -0.12 -8.17 -24.69
N GLN A 175 -1.32 -8.75 -24.82
CA GLN A 175 -2.58 -8.14 -24.37
C GLN A 175 -3.20 -8.91 -23.20
N LEU A 176 -2.71 -10.11 -22.91
CA LEU A 176 -3.30 -11.02 -21.93
C LEU A 176 -2.46 -11.05 -20.67
N ALA A 177 -3.15 -10.97 -19.54
CA ALA A 177 -2.60 -11.42 -18.27
C ALA A 177 -3.31 -12.71 -17.87
N SER A 178 -2.52 -13.73 -17.56
CA SER A 178 -3.01 -14.99 -17.00
C SER A 178 -3.01 -14.88 -15.49
N PHE A 179 -4.04 -15.35 -14.80
CA PHE A 179 -4.12 -15.28 -13.35
C PHE A 179 -4.87 -16.48 -12.79
N ARG A 180 -4.67 -16.78 -11.51
CA ARG A 180 -5.44 -17.80 -10.80
C ARG A 180 -5.75 -17.36 -9.38
N ASN A 181 -6.95 -17.74 -8.91
CA ASN A 181 -7.46 -17.39 -7.58
C ASN A 181 -7.11 -18.44 -6.51
N SER A 182 -6.56 -19.60 -6.90
CA SER A 182 -6.10 -20.64 -6.00
C SER A 182 -4.80 -21.27 -6.51
N TRP A 183 -3.99 -21.83 -5.60
CA TRP A 183 -2.70 -22.44 -5.93
C TRP A 183 -2.81 -23.70 -6.80
N ASN A 184 -3.98 -24.32 -6.85
CA ASN A 184 -4.26 -25.53 -7.64
C ASN A 184 -5.35 -25.29 -8.69
N GLY A 185 -5.77 -24.04 -8.90
CA GLY A 185 -6.84 -23.69 -9.83
C GLY A 185 -6.35 -23.57 -11.27
N ALA A 186 -7.31 -23.63 -12.20
CA ALA A 186 -7.06 -23.32 -13.60
C ALA A 186 -6.59 -21.87 -13.76
N MET A 187 -5.75 -21.62 -14.77
CA MET A 187 -5.41 -20.25 -15.17
C MET A 187 -6.56 -19.64 -15.96
N GLU A 188 -7.01 -18.49 -15.51
CA GLU A 188 -7.91 -17.60 -16.23
C GLU A 188 -7.10 -16.55 -16.99
N THR A 189 -7.66 -15.97 -18.05
CA THR A 189 -7.01 -14.92 -18.84
C THR A 189 -7.89 -13.70 -18.93
N ALA A 190 -7.32 -12.51 -18.76
CA ALA A 190 -8.01 -11.25 -19.02
C ALA A 190 -7.22 -10.34 -19.94
N VAL A 191 -7.95 -9.55 -20.73
CA VAL A 191 -7.36 -8.53 -21.61
C VAL A 191 -7.13 -7.25 -20.82
N VAL A 192 -5.86 -6.92 -20.55
CA VAL A 192 -5.50 -5.81 -19.66
C VAL A 192 -5.13 -4.53 -20.42
N VAL A 193 -4.72 -4.66 -21.68
CA VAL A 193 -4.35 -3.54 -22.56
C VAL A 193 -5.57 -3.03 -23.32
N SER A 194 -5.69 -1.71 -23.50
CA SER A 194 -6.77 -1.11 -24.30
C SER A 194 -6.49 -1.30 -25.80
N ARG A 195 -7.54 -1.46 -26.61
CA ARG A 195 -7.41 -1.66 -28.06
C ARG A 195 -7.27 -0.31 -28.76
N GLN A 196 -6.29 0.53 -28.45
CA GLN A 196 -6.09 1.79 -29.16
C GLN A 196 -4.62 2.18 -29.41
N GLN A 197 -4.39 2.45 -30.70
CA GLN A 197 -3.32 3.16 -31.42
C GLN A 197 -1.89 3.10 -30.89
N ARG A 198 -0.97 2.72 -31.78
CA ARG A 198 0.49 2.98 -31.72
C ARG A 198 0.75 4.48 -31.44
N GLN A 199 0.61 4.92 -30.19
CA GLN A 199 1.08 6.23 -29.79
C GLN A 199 2.60 6.13 -29.61
N LYS A 200 3.32 7.11 -30.17
CA LYS A 200 4.76 7.26 -29.96
C LYS A 200 4.99 7.34 -28.44
N SER A 201 5.81 6.45 -27.91
CA SER A 201 6.23 6.44 -26.51
C SER A 201 6.76 7.82 -26.15
N GLN A 202 6.05 8.56 -25.30
CA GLN A 202 6.62 9.76 -24.70
C GLN A 202 7.75 9.34 -23.76
N PRO A 203 8.88 10.07 -23.72
CA PRO A 203 9.94 9.75 -22.77
C PRO A 203 9.41 9.83 -21.34
N LEU A 204 9.84 8.88 -20.51
CA LEU A 204 9.52 8.88 -19.09
C LEU A 204 10.01 10.18 -18.44
N LYS A 205 9.16 10.78 -17.62
CA LYS A 205 9.50 12.01 -16.88
C LYS A 205 10.12 11.64 -15.54
N GLN A 206 11.10 12.42 -15.10
CA GLN A 206 11.65 12.28 -13.76
C GLN A 206 10.57 12.58 -12.71
N SER A 207 10.53 11.76 -11.65
CA SER A 207 9.57 11.93 -10.56
C SER A 207 9.88 13.16 -9.71
N PHE A 208 11.16 13.48 -9.56
CA PHE A 208 11.61 14.58 -8.72
C PHE A 208 12.72 15.33 -9.45
N THR A 209 12.64 16.65 -9.52
CA THR A 209 13.67 17.52 -10.12
C THR A 209 14.59 18.18 -9.09
N ALA A 210 14.16 18.25 -7.83
CA ALA A 210 14.92 18.77 -6.70
C ALA A 210 14.71 17.88 -5.46
N PRO A 211 15.54 17.98 -4.42
CA PRO A 211 15.34 17.26 -3.16
C PRO A 211 13.92 17.48 -2.62
N ILE A 212 13.30 16.40 -2.12
CA ILE A 212 11.92 16.44 -1.63
C ILE A 212 11.89 17.33 -0.38
N PRO A 213 11.13 18.44 -0.40
CA PRO A 213 11.03 19.32 0.76
C PRO A 213 10.26 18.62 1.88
N ILE A 214 10.64 18.92 3.12
CA ILE A 214 9.97 18.37 4.31
C ILE A 214 8.94 19.35 4.86
N SER A 215 7.92 18.81 5.53
CA SER A 215 6.90 19.63 6.20
C SER A 215 7.52 20.42 7.36
N LYS A 216 6.89 21.55 7.73
CA LYS A 216 7.31 22.38 8.87
C LYS A 216 7.32 21.60 10.18
N GLU A 217 6.30 20.76 10.39
CA GLU A 217 6.18 19.90 11.57
C GLU A 217 7.34 18.92 11.65
N LYS A 218 7.60 18.18 10.56
CA LYS A 218 8.70 17.23 10.49
C LYS A 218 10.06 17.93 10.65
N PHE A 219 10.23 19.12 10.07
CA PHE A 219 11.46 19.91 10.26
C PHE A 219 11.68 20.26 11.73
N LYS A 220 10.63 20.73 12.43
CA LYS A 220 10.70 21.05 13.86
C LYS A 220 11.11 19.83 14.68
N ASP A 221 10.54 18.66 14.40
CA ASP A 221 10.88 17.42 15.10
C ASP A 221 12.34 17.02 14.83
N LEU A 222 12.80 17.14 13.58
CA LEU A 222 14.20 16.89 13.23
C LEU A 222 15.16 17.86 13.93
N GLN A 223 14.78 19.13 14.12
CA GLN A 223 15.60 20.08 14.88
C GLN A 223 15.69 19.72 16.37
N CYS A 224 14.68 19.05 16.92
CA CYS A 224 14.75 18.49 18.27
C CYS A 224 15.64 17.24 18.32
N LEU A 225 15.47 16.33 17.37
CA LEU A 225 16.15 15.03 17.33
C LEU A 225 17.63 15.13 16.95
N LYS A 226 18.04 16.13 16.15
CA LYS A 226 19.46 16.29 15.76
C LYS A 226 20.41 16.42 16.94
N LYS A 227 19.92 16.79 18.13
CA LYS A 227 20.71 16.85 19.37
C LYS A 227 21.27 15.48 19.78
N LEU A 228 20.66 14.39 19.32
CA LEU A 228 21.12 13.02 19.53
C LEU A 228 22.22 12.62 18.54
N CYS A 229 22.38 13.35 17.44
CA CYS A 229 23.42 13.11 16.45
C CYS A 229 24.74 13.78 16.85
N SER A 230 25.85 13.26 16.31
CA SER A 230 27.17 13.87 16.50
C SER A 230 27.21 15.32 15.98
N PRO A 231 27.97 16.24 16.62
CA PRO A 231 27.98 17.66 16.27
C PRO A 231 28.30 17.96 14.80
N ALA A 232 29.16 17.16 14.17
CA ALA A 232 29.53 17.28 12.76
C ALA A 232 28.34 17.02 11.81
N ASN A 233 27.39 16.18 12.22
CA ASN A 233 26.26 15.75 11.39
C ASN A 233 25.00 16.59 11.64
N GLN A 234 25.00 17.48 12.64
CA GLN A 234 23.85 18.33 12.93
C GLN A 234 23.60 19.39 11.87
N GLU A 235 24.66 19.81 11.15
CA GLU A 235 24.57 20.79 10.07
C GLU A 235 23.71 20.27 8.91
N PHE A 236 23.79 18.97 8.61
CA PHE A 236 22.96 18.33 7.58
C PHE A 236 21.47 18.59 7.84
N TYR A 237 21.00 18.35 9.06
CA TYR A 237 19.60 18.56 9.44
C TYR A 237 19.20 20.04 9.50
N ALA A 238 20.14 20.95 9.74
CA ALA A 238 19.88 22.39 9.69
C ALA A 238 19.69 22.90 8.26
N SER A 239 20.32 22.24 7.28
CA SER A 239 20.33 22.66 5.87
C SER A 239 19.13 22.16 5.03
N LEU A 240 18.21 21.38 5.63
CA LEU A 240 17.08 20.78 4.91
C LEU A 240 16.05 21.83 4.46
N SER A 241 15.53 21.68 3.23
CA SER A 241 14.50 22.54 2.66
C SER A 241 13.11 22.26 3.24
N VAL A 242 12.40 23.33 3.61
CA VAL A 242 11.05 23.25 4.19
C VAL A 242 10.02 23.73 3.18
N LEU A 243 8.90 23.01 3.08
CA LEU A 243 7.73 23.44 2.31
C LEU A 243 6.98 24.52 3.10
N ASP A 244 6.95 25.73 2.55
CA ASP A 244 5.96 26.73 2.92
C ASP A 244 4.61 26.28 2.34
N THR A 245 3.72 25.84 3.21
CA THR A 245 2.34 25.49 2.85
C THR A 245 1.67 26.66 2.13
N VAL A 246 1.37 26.49 0.85
CA VAL A 246 0.25 27.17 0.19
C VAL A 246 -0.67 26.06 -0.31
N ASP A 247 -1.85 26.01 0.33
CA ASP A 247 -3.10 25.33 0.00
C ASP A 247 -3.08 24.04 -0.83
N GLY A 248 -3.64 22.98 -0.22
CA GLY A 248 -4.45 22.01 -0.93
C GLY A 248 -3.75 20.75 -1.43
N ASP A 249 -4.01 19.67 -0.69
CA ASP A 249 -4.26 18.32 -1.20
C ASP A 249 -3.17 17.24 -1.00
N SER A 250 -3.61 16.20 -0.27
CA SER A 250 -3.10 14.82 -0.20
C SER A 250 -1.72 14.54 0.41
N ALA A 251 -1.52 14.92 1.68
CA ALA A 251 -0.65 14.12 2.55
C ALA A 251 -1.46 12.94 3.11
N GLN A 252 -1.29 11.75 2.53
CA GLN A 252 -1.72 10.51 3.17
C GLN A 252 -0.80 10.28 4.37
N SER A 253 -1.31 10.56 5.57
CA SER A 253 -0.71 10.15 6.82
C SER A 253 -0.82 8.63 6.96
N GLU A 254 0.30 7.93 6.85
CA GLU A 254 0.49 6.61 7.43
C GLU A 254 0.72 6.77 8.94
N SER A 255 -0.38 6.78 9.69
CA SER A 255 -0.49 6.49 11.12
C SER A 255 -1.85 5.81 11.23
N GLU A 256 -2.03 4.63 11.78
CA GLU A 256 -1.64 4.19 13.12
C GLU A 256 -2.14 2.74 13.18
N TYR A 257 -1.24 1.78 13.35
CA TYR A 257 -1.63 0.45 13.81
C TYR A 257 -1.59 0.52 15.33
N ASP A 258 -2.75 0.73 15.95
CA ASP A 258 -2.96 0.42 17.36
C ASP A 258 -4.25 -0.40 17.54
N GLU A 259 -4.02 -1.59 18.12
CA GLU A 259 -4.89 -2.61 18.74
C GLU A 259 -6.03 -3.30 17.96
#